data_AF-A0A5E4ZVU9-F1
#
_entry.id   AF-A0A5E4ZVU9-F1
#
_cell.length_a   1.000
_cell.length_b   1.000
_cell.length_c   1.000
_cell.angle_alpha   90.00
_cell.angle_beta   90.00
_cell.angle_gamma   90.00
#
_symmetry.space_group_name_H-M   'P 1'
#
loop_
_entity.id
_entity.type
_entity.pdbx_description
1 polymer ?
#
loop_
_entity_poly.entity_id
_entity_poly.type
_entity_poly.pdbx_seq_one_letter_code
_entity_poly.pdbx_strand_id
1 'polypeptide(L)'
;MPAEDPSCLSERHLLAFAKIVRCFAHYEFTIDTACCALTKCEPTCFSLLTRPLDFRARRVMLLDVLRQVGYPMDRYDRISACLMVPFTYSMLLHDILHSRWVRHSEGGGIQPAWIFDLAPSVEPHRDWCDECVEEPLPRSADDHAYSLDQLETVARRLSAEHRALVAYLMEIGLLPASSNAAID
;
A
#
# COMPACT_ATOMS: atom_id res chain seq x y z
N MET A 1 -1.21 40.93 8.99
CA MET A 1 -0.49 39.68 9.36
C MET A 1 -1.37 38.54 8.91
N PRO A 2 -0.92 37.62 8.04
CA PRO A 2 -1.72 36.43 7.77
C PRO A 2 -1.74 35.61 9.07
N ALA A 3 -2.94 35.25 9.52
CA ALA A 3 -3.12 34.37 10.66
C ALA A 3 -2.38 33.06 10.38
N GLU A 4 -1.66 32.53 11.36
CA GLU A 4 -1.13 31.16 11.31
C GLU A 4 -2.32 30.24 11.04
N ASP A 5 -2.39 29.68 9.82
CA ASP A 5 -3.38 28.66 9.52
C ASP A 5 -3.07 27.47 10.43
N PRO A 6 -3.92 27.14 11.42
CA PRO A 6 -3.67 26.00 12.27
C PRO A 6 -3.72 24.76 11.39
N SER A 7 -2.56 24.11 11.21
CA SER A 7 -2.38 22.91 10.39
C SER A 7 -3.62 22.03 10.45
N CYS A 8 -4.15 21.66 9.28
CA CYS A 8 -5.29 20.74 9.18
C CYS A 8 -4.93 19.35 9.72
N LEU A 9 -3.64 19.01 9.74
CA LEU A 9 -3.10 17.76 10.27
C LEU A 9 -2.70 17.95 11.73
N SER A 10 -3.29 17.15 12.61
CA SER A 10 -2.81 16.97 13.98
C SER A 10 -1.71 15.89 14.04
N GLU A 11 -0.99 15.82 15.17
CA GLU A 11 0.03 14.78 15.42
C GLU A 11 -0.49 13.36 15.17
N ARG A 12 -1.74 13.07 15.56
CA ARG A 12 -2.35 11.76 15.33
C ARG A 12 -2.51 11.42 13.85
N HIS A 13 -2.78 12.40 12.98
CA HIS A 13 -2.82 12.16 11.54
C HIS A 13 -1.44 11.77 11.02
N LEU A 14 -0.39 12.48 11.44
CA LEU A 14 0.99 12.18 11.05
C LEU A 14 1.42 10.79 11.52
N LEU A 15 1.04 10.40 12.74
CA LEU A 15 1.28 9.05 13.25
C LEU A 15 0.53 7.97 12.45
N ALA A 16 -0.71 8.24 12.04
CA ALA A 16 -1.47 7.32 11.19
C ALA A 16 -0.83 7.19 9.79
N PHE A 17 -0.43 8.31 9.18
CA PHE A 17 0.27 8.32 7.89
C PHE A 17 1.57 7.53 7.94
N ALA A 18 2.41 7.79 8.95
CA ALA A 18 3.67 7.07 9.13
C ALA A 18 3.45 5.55 9.28
N LYS A 19 2.40 5.13 10.00
CA LYS A 19 2.05 3.71 10.13
C LYS A 19 1.62 3.10 8.81
N ILE A 20 0.80 3.80 8.01
CA ILE A 20 0.34 3.34 6.69
C ILE A 20 1.54 3.18 5.76
N VAL A 21 2.38 4.22 5.61
CA VAL A 21 3.59 4.20 4.77
C VAL A 21 4.50 3.04 5.17
N ARG A 22 4.75 2.86 6.47
CA ARG A 22 5.59 1.75 6.96
C ARG A 22 4.98 0.38 6.66
N CYS A 23 3.65 0.22 6.75
CA CYS A 23 3.01 -1.04 6.37
C CYS A 23 3.26 -1.37 4.91
N PHE A 24 3.13 -0.40 4.00
CA PHE A 24 3.44 -0.62 2.57
C PHE A 24 4.90 -1.02 2.36
N ALA A 25 5.86 -0.35 2.99
CA ALA A 25 7.26 -0.74 2.93
C ALA A 25 7.48 -2.19 3.41
N HIS A 26 6.78 -2.64 4.46
CA HIS A 26 6.84 -4.02 4.91
C HIS A 26 6.24 -5.00 3.91
N TYR A 27 5.12 -4.66 3.25
CA TYR A 27 4.56 -5.47 2.17
C TYR A 27 5.53 -5.60 0.99
N GLU A 28 6.11 -4.48 0.54
CA GLU A 28 7.09 -4.45 -0.56
C GLU A 28 8.30 -5.34 -0.24
N PHE A 29 8.86 -5.21 0.96
CA PHE A 29 9.94 -6.08 1.42
C PHE A 29 9.55 -7.56 1.45
N THR A 30 8.32 -7.86 1.89
CA THR A 30 7.79 -9.23 1.94
C THR A 30 7.65 -9.83 0.54
N ILE A 31 7.14 -9.03 -0.40
CA ILE A 31 7.04 -9.40 -1.82
C ILE A 31 8.42 -9.68 -2.39
N ASP A 32 9.37 -8.76 -2.21
CA ASP A 32 10.72 -8.89 -2.76
C ASP A 32 11.42 -10.14 -2.21
N THR A 33 11.23 -10.43 -0.92
CA THR A 33 11.76 -11.65 -0.28
C THR A 33 11.15 -12.91 -0.88
N ALA A 34 9.83 -12.95 -1.06
CA ALA A 34 9.14 -14.09 -1.66
C ALA A 34 9.59 -14.31 -3.12
N CYS A 35 9.75 -13.24 -3.90
CA CYS A 35 10.29 -13.32 -5.25
C CYS A 35 11.71 -13.88 -5.28
N CYS A 36 12.60 -13.42 -4.40
CA CYS A 36 13.96 -13.96 -4.29
C CYS A 36 13.94 -15.47 -3.97
N ALA A 37 13.05 -15.92 -3.08
CA ALA A 37 12.90 -17.33 -2.76
C ALA A 37 12.43 -18.17 -3.97
N LEU A 38 11.51 -17.64 -4.77
CA LEU A 38 10.97 -18.29 -5.97
C LEU A 38 12.00 -18.37 -7.11
N THR A 39 12.72 -17.28 -7.37
CA THR A 39 13.65 -17.17 -8.51
C THR A 39 15.08 -17.61 -8.18
N LYS A 40 15.40 -17.77 -6.88
CA LYS A 40 16.77 -17.96 -6.37
C LYS A 40 17.72 -16.82 -6.74
N CYS A 41 17.18 -15.64 -7.03
CA CYS A 41 17.98 -14.44 -7.26
C CYS A 41 18.66 -13.98 -5.97
N GLU A 42 19.82 -13.37 -6.12
CA GLU A 42 20.52 -12.74 -5.01
C GLU A 42 19.73 -11.48 -4.54
N PRO A 43 19.45 -11.34 -3.22
CA PRO A 43 18.56 -10.29 -2.72
C PRO A 43 18.99 -8.86 -3.03
N THR A 44 20.29 -8.57 -3.07
CA THR A 44 20.82 -7.23 -3.35
C THR A 44 20.56 -6.84 -4.80
N CYS A 45 20.88 -7.74 -5.74
CA CYS A 45 20.58 -7.58 -7.16
C CYS A 45 19.08 -7.38 -7.39
N PHE A 46 18.25 -8.18 -6.72
CA PHE A 46 16.80 -8.06 -6.84
C PHE A 46 16.31 -6.69 -6.34
N SER A 47 16.76 -6.27 -5.15
CA SER A 47 16.39 -4.98 -4.56
C SER A 47 16.80 -3.78 -5.43
N LEU A 48 17.92 -3.87 -6.15
CA LEU A 48 18.33 -2.81 -7.08
C LEU A 48 17.42 -2.73 -8.30
N LEU A 49 16.96 -3.87 -8.83
CA LEU A 49 16.05 -3.94 -9.96
C LEU A 49 14.62 -3.50 -9.60
N THR A 50 14.17 -3.79 -8.37
CA THR A 50 12.81 -3.46 -7.91
C THR A 50 12.71 -2.11 -7.22
N ARG A 51 13.82 -1.42 -6.96
CA ARG A 51 13.84 -0.08 -6.35
C ARG A 51 12.89 0.94 -6.98
N PRO A 52 12.75 1.05 -8.33
CA PRO A 52 11.85 2.03 -8.93
C PRO A 52 10.39 1.59 -8.92
N LEU A 53 10.10 0.34 -8.53
CA LEU A 53 8.76 -0.22 -8.55
C LEU A 53 8.00 0.20 -7.29
N ASP A 54 6.78 0.69 -7.47
CA ASP A 54 5.86 0.88 -6.37
C ASP A 54 5.26 -0.46 -5.90
N PHE A 55 4.47 -0.42 -4.84
CA PHE A 55 3.77 -1.60 -4.34
C PHE A 55 2.98 -2.34 -5.43
N ARG A 56 2.34 -1.60 -6.35
CA ARG A 56 1.51 -2.20 -7.40
C ARG A 56 2.34 -3.00 -8.38
N ALA A 57 3.39 -2.39 -8.94
CA ALA A 57 4.29 -3.06 -9.86
C ALA A 57 4.94 -4.27 -9.20
N ARG A 58 5.31 -4.18 -7.92
CA ARG A 58 5.81 -5.33 -7.15
C ARG A 58 4.78 -6.44 -6.98
N ARG A 59 3.51 -6.11 -6.70
CA ARG A 59 2.42 -7.09 -6.62
C ARG A 59 2.27 -7.83 -7.95
N VAL A 60 2.20 -7.12 -9.08
CA VAL A 60 2.08 -7.72 -10.41
C VAL A 60 3.26 -8.65 -10.68
N MET A 61 4.48 -8.16 -10.45
CA MET A 61 5.70 -8.94 -10.59
C MET A 61 5.66 -10.25 -9.80
N LEU A 62 5.26 -10.24 -8.52
CA LEU A 62 5.15 -11.46 -7.73
C LEU A 62 4.14 -12.44 -8.31
N LEU A 63 2.96 -11.95 -8.70
CA LEU A 63 1.92 -12.81 -9.28
C LEU A 63 2.38 -13.43 -10.61
N ASP A 64 3.11 -12.69 -11.42
CA ASP A 64 3.66 -13.22 -12.68
C ASP A 64 4.79 -14.22 -12.43
N VAL A 65 5.68 -13.98 -11.47
CA VAL A 65 6.69 -14.96 -11.05
C VAL A 65 6.04 -16.26 -10.56
N LEU A 66 5.01 -16.17 -9.73
CA LEU A 66 4.26 -17.35 -9.24
C LEU A 66 3.65 -18.16 -10.41
N ARG A 67 3.08 -17.48 -11.41
CA ARG A 67 2.56 -18.14 -12.62
C ARG A 67 3.67 -18.80 -13.43
N GLN A 68 4.79 -18.09 -13.62
CA GLN A 68 5.91 -18.57 -14.42
C GLN A 68 6.56 -19.83 -13.84
N VAL A 69 6.65 -19.94 -12.52
CA VAL A 69 7.19 -21.14 -11.84
C VAL A 69 6.16 -22.26 -11.67
N GLY A 70 4.92 -22.08 -12.16
CA GLY A 70 3.86 -23.07 -12.03
C GLY A 70 3.41 -23.30 -10.59
N TYR A 71 3.34 -22.24 -9.78
CA TYR A 71 2.95 -22.34 -8.37
C TYR A 71 1.50 -22.86 -8.23
N PRO A 72 1.19 -23.69 -7.20
CA PRO A 72 -0.15 -24.24 -7.03
C PRO A 72 -1.24 -23.15 -7.00
N MET A 73 -2.33 -23.36 -7.76
CA MET A 73 -3.41 -22.37 -7.94
C MET A 73 -4.09 -21.97 -6.63
N ASP A 74 -4.34 -22.93 -5.75
CA ASP A 74 -4.92 -22.69 -4.42
C ASP A 74 -4.07 -21.71 -3.59
N ARG A 75 -2.74 -21.83 -3.69
CA ARG A 75 -1.81 -20.96 -2.99
C ARG A 75 -1.69 -19.60 -3.67
N TYR A 76 -1.65 -19.60 -5.00
CA TYR A 76 -1.65 -18.38 -5.80
C TYR A 76 -2.85 -17.49 -5.45
N ASP A 77 -4.06 -18.05 -5.45
CA ASP A 77 -5.29 -17.32 -5.17
C ASP A 77 -5.28 -16.73 -3.75
N ARG A 78 -4.78 -17.48 -2.77
CA ARG A 78 -4.65 -17.00 -1.39
C ARG A 78 -3.64 -15.86 -1.26
N ILE A 79 -2.47 -15.94 -1.93
CA ILE A 79 -1.49 -14.84 -1.96
C ILE A 79 -2.12 -13.60 -2.61
N SER A 80 -2.77 -13.78 -3.76
CA SER A 80 -3.45 -12.71 -4.49
C SER A 80 -4.49 -12.01 -3.61
N ALA A 81 -5.34 -12.78 -2.93
CA ALA A 81 -6.37 -12.27 -2.02
C ALA A 81 -5.77 -11.46 -0.85
N CYS A 82 -4.70 -11.94 -0.22
CA CYS A 82 -4.02 -11.19 0.84
C CYS A 82 -3.44 -9.86 0.33
N LEU A 83 -2.92 -9.82 -0.89
CA LEU A 83 -2.36 -8.61 -1.51
C LEU A 83 -3.43 -7.64 -2.04
N MET A 84 -4.70 -8.05 -2.13
CA MET A 84 -5.79 -7.15 -2.52
C MET A 84 -6.05 -6.07 -1.46
N VAL A 85 -5.82 -6.37 -0.18
CA VAL A 85 -6.05 -5.38 0.90
C VAL A 85 -5.13 -4.16 0.74
N PRO A 86 -3.79 -4.28 0.73
CA PRO A 86 -2.92 -3.13 0.48
C PRO A 86 -3.15 -2.53 -0.91
N PHE A 87 -3.48 -3.32 -1.94
CA PHE A 87 -3.83 -2.79 -3.26
C PHE A 87 -5.04 -1.83 -3.20
N THR A 88 -6.06 -2.12 -2.40
CA THR A 88 -7.25 -1.26 -2.24
C THR A 88 -6.92 0.09 -1.59
N TYR A 89 -5.80 0.16 -0.84
CA TYR A 89 -5.35 1.37 -0.15
C TYR A 89 -4.16 2.06 -0.83
N SER A 90 -3.73 1.60 -2.02
CA SER A 90 -2.60 2.20 -2.75
C SER A 90 -2.84 3.68 -3.08
N MET A 91 -4.09 4.06 -3.37
CA MET A 91 -4.48 5.47 -3.57
C MET A 91 -4.20 6.32 -2.34
N LEU A 92 -4.58 5.82 -1.17
CA LEU A 92 -4.36 6.53 0.08
C LEU A 92 -2.87 6.68 0.36
N LEU A 93 -2.04 5.67 0.05
CA LEU A 93 -0.59 5.81 0.12
C LEU A 93 -0.10 6.92 -0.81
N HIS A 94 -0.52 6.92 -2.07
CA HIS A 94 -0.16 7.93 -3.04
C HIS A 94 -0.55 9.34 -2.56
N ASP A 95 -1.77 9.49 -2.06
CA ASP A 95 -2.28 10.73 -1.49
C ASP A 95 -1.43 11.20 -0.30
N ILE A 96 -1.09 10.29 0.63
CA ILE A 96 -0.24 10.59 1.78
C ILE A 96 1.13 11.12 1.35
N LEU A 97 1.73 10.53 0.32
CA LEU A 97 3.09 10.85 -0.12
C LEU A 97 3.18 12.11 -0.99
N HIS A 98 2.16 12.39 -1.79
CA HIS A 98 2.26 13.36 -2.88
C HIS A 98 1.26 14.52 -2.78
N SER A 99 0.28 14.45 -1.89
CA SER A 99 -0.73 15.50 -1.76
C SER A 99 -0.43 16.50 -0.66
N ARG A 100 -0.80 17.75 -0.92
CA ARG A 100 -1.10 18.70 0.16
C ARG A 100 -2.44 18.30 0.80
N TRP A 101 -2.56 18.43 2.11
CA TRP A 101 -3.80 18.10 2.83
C TRP A 101 -4.54 19.36 3.27
N VAL A 102 -5.88 19.32 3.21
CA VAL A 102 -6.78 20.40 3.64
C VAL A 102 -7.90 19.85 4.52
N ARG A 103 -8.54 20.73 5.32
CA ARG A 103 -9.74 20.34 6.08
C ARG A 103 -10.89 20.10 5.11
N HIS A 104 -11.61 19.00 5.30
CA HIS A 104 -12.87 18.78 4.61
C HIS A 104 -13.95 19.67 5.25
N SER A 105 -14.78 20.31 4.42
CA SER A 105 -15.76 21.32 4.85
C SER A 105 -16.87 20.74 5.73
N GLU A 106 -17.16 19.45 5.60
CA GLU A 106 -18.20 18.75 6.34
C GLU A 106 -17.57 17.66 7.24
N GLY A 107 -17.94 17.57 8.51
CA GLY A 107 -17.56 16.41 9.35
C GLY A 107 -16.13 16.33 9.91
N GLY A 108 -15.29 17.36 9.78
CA GLY A 108 -14.00 17.44 10.49
C GLY A 108 -12.92 16.45 10.02
N GLY A 109 -13.09 15.88 8.82
CA GLY A 109 -12.10 15.05 8.15
C GLY A 109 -11.01 15.86 7.45
N ILE A 110 -10.03 15.14 6.90
CA ILE A 110 -8.99 15.69 6.03
C ILE A 110 -9.08 15.08 4.65
N GLN A 111 -8.63 15.82 3.64
CA GLN A 111 -8.64 15.36 2.26
C GLN A 111 -7.46 15.95 1.48
N PRO A 112 -7.04 15.32 0.38
CA PRO A 112 -6.10 15.90 -0.57
C PRO A 112 -6.59 17.22 -1.18
N ALA A 113 -5.71 18.21 -1.32
CA ALA A 113 -6.03 19.52 -1.88
C ALA A 113 -6.37 19.46 -3.37
N TRP A 114 -5.79 18.50 -4.11
CA TRP A 114 -5.98 18.36 -5.55
C TRP A 114 -7.45 18.19 -5.94
N ILE A 115 -8.30 17.70 -5.04
CA ILE A 115 -9.75 17.50 -5.28
C ILE A 115 -10.45 18.83 -5.61
N PHE A 116 -9.96 19.96 -5.12
CA PHE A 116 -10.56 21.29 -5.31
C PHE A 116 -9.75 22.21 -6.23
N ASP A 117 -8.49 21.88 -6.51
CA ASP A 117 -7.59 22.69 -7.33
C ASP A 117 -7.56 22.28 -8.81
N LEU A 118 -8.34 21.27 -9.21
CA LEU A 118 -8.49 20.86 -10.60
C LEU A 118 -9.51 21.75 -11.32
N ALA A 119 -9.12 22.33 -12.44
CA ALA A 119 -10.08 22.95 -13.35
C ALA A 119 -11.12 21.89 -13.76
N PRO A 120 -12.41 22.25 -13.94
CA PRO A 120 -13.48 21.29 -14.23
C PRO A 120 -13.26 20.42 -15.48
N SER A 121 -12.32 20.82 -16.35
CA SER A 121 -11.94 20.13 -17.58
C SER A 121 -10.71 19.22 -17.43
N VAL A 122 -10.11 19.14 -16.24
CA VAL A 122 -8.90 18.36 -15.98
C VAL A 122 -9.27 17.20 -15.07
N GLU A 123 -9.28 16.00 -15.64
CA GLU A 123 -9.33 14.79 -14.83
C GLU A 123 -7.93 14.53 -14.26
N PRO A 124 -7.81 14.27 -12.95
CA PRO A 124 -6.53 13.92 -12.37
C PRO A 124 -6.05 12.65 -13.07
N HIS A 125 -4.83 12.69 -13.64
CA HIS A 125 -4.25 11.52 -14.28
C HIS A 125 -4.01 10.46 -13.21
N ARG A 126 -4.95 9.52 -13.18
CA ARG A 126 -4.97 8.37 -12.33
C ARG A 126 -4.20 7.29 -13.10
N ASP A 127 -2.96 7.01 -12.71
CA ASP A 127 -2.11 5.91 -13.23
C ASP A 127 -2.68 4.51 -12.87
N TRP A 128 -3.99 4.32 -13.05
CA TRP A 128 -4.80 3.25 -12.49
C TRP A 128 -5.00 2.04 -13.40
N CYS A 129 -4.43 1.99 -14.60
CA CYS A 129 -4.59 0.83 -15.48
C CYS A 129 -3.67 -0.34 -15.10
N ASP A 130 -4.24 -1.37 -14.47
CA ASP A 130 -3.84 -2.75 -14.69
C ASP A 130 -4.93 -3.26 -15.61
N GLU A 131 -4.57 -3.78 -16.78
CA GLU A 131 -5.54 -4.34 -17.75
C GLU A 131 -6.37 -5.52 -17.18
N CYS A 132 -6.11 -5.94 -15.94
CA CYS A 132 -6.75 -7.08 -15.27
C CYS A 132 -7.57 -6.73 -14.01
N VAL A 133 -7.76 -5.45 -13.66
CA VAL A 133 -8.61 -5.05 -12.53
C VAL A 133 -9.60 -4.01 -13.02
N GLU A 134 -10.90 -4.21 -12.78
CA GLU A 134 -11.91 -3.17 -13.01
C GLU A 134 -11.40 -1.85 -12.41
N GLU A 135 -11.46 -0.77 -13.19
CA GLU A 135 -11.14 0.57 -12.71
C GLU A 135 -11.83 0.76 -11.36
N PRO A 136 -11.09 1.06 -10.27
CA PRO A 136 -11.73 1.29 -9.00
C PRO A 136 -12.71 2.44 -9.19
N LEU A 137 -13.99 2.16 -8.91
CA LEU A 137 -15.11 3.07 -9.12
C LEU A 137 -14.70 4.51 -8.78
N PRO A 138 -15.02 5.49 -9.65
CA PRO A 138 -14.72 6.89 -9.37
C PRO A 138 -15.41 7.30 -8.07
N ARG A 139 -14.60 7.42 -7.01
CA ARG A 139 -14.99 7.96 -5.71
C ARG A 139 -15.47 9.40 -5.90
N SER A 140 -16.66 9.71 -5.38
CA SER A 140 -17.21 11.07 -5.37
C SER A 140 -16.35 11.99 -4.48
N ALA A 141 -16.50 13.31 -4.58
CA ALA A 141 -15.74 14.26 -3.76
C ALA A 141 -15.92 14.03 -2.25
N ASP A 142 -17.09 13.52 -1.82
CA ASP A 142 -17.36 13.13 -0.43
C ASP A 142 -16.70 11.80 -0.03
N ASP A 143 -16.33 10.95 -1.01
CA ASP A 143 -15.61 9.69 -0.79
C ASP A 143 -14.09 9.86 -0.59
N HIS A 144 -13.60 11.11 -0.61
CA HIS A 144 -12.18 11.43 -0.47
C HIS A 144 -11.83 12.08 0.88
N ALA A 145 -12.81 12.27 1.76
CA ALA A 145 -12.58 12.70 3.13
C ALA A 145 -12.18 11.51 4.00
N TYR A 146 -11.07 11.65 4.71
CA TYR A 146 -10.60 10.70 5.70
C TYR A 146 -10.75 11.30 7.10
N SER A 147 -11.60 10.69 7.91
CA SER A 147 -11.58 10.90 9.35
C SER A 147 -10.34 10.25 9.96
N LEU A 148 -9.92 10.75 11.13
CA LEU A 148 -8.80 10.18 11.87
C LEU A 148 -9.03 8.70 12.24
N ASP A 149 -10.27 8.35 12.63
CA ASP A 149 -10.63 6.97 12.97
C ASP A 149 -10.52 6.02 11.77
N GLN A 150 -10.91 6.49 10.57
CA GLN A 150 -10.72 5.72 9.35
C GLN A 150 -9.23 5.48 9.07
N LEU A 151 -8.36 6.49 9.20
CA LEU A 151 -6.92 6.34 8.99
C LEU A 151 -6.30 5.36 10.00
N GLU A 152 -6.68 5.47 11.27
CA GLU A 152 -6.22 4.56 12.32
C GLU A 152 -6.72 3.13 12.09
N THR A 153 -7.94 2.97 11.57
CA THR A 153 -8.52 1.68 11.19
C THR A 153 -7.82 1.07 9.98
N VAL A 154 -7.52 1.86 8.94
CA VAL A 154 -6.72 1.41 7.80
C VAL A 154 -5.34 0.95 8.25
N ALA A 155 -4.66 1.73 9.08
CA ALA A 155 -3.34 1.37 9.60
C ALA A 155 -3.36 0.03 10.38
N ARG A 156 -4.37 -0.18 11.24
CA ARG A 156 -4.56 -1.44 11.98
C ARG A 156 -4.82 -2.61 11.05
N ARG A 157 -5.70 -2.42 10.06
CA ARG A 157 -6.05 -3.46 9.07
C ARG A 157 -4.83 -3.86 8.24
N LEU A 158 -4.11 -2.90 7.67
CA LEU A 158 -2.89 -3.17 6.90
C LEU A 158 -1.87 -3.98 7.71
N SER A 159 -1.66 -3.63 8.97
CA SER A 159 -0.74 -4.33 9.86
C SER A 159 -1.20 -5.74 10.24
N ALA A 160 -2.51 -5.94 10.47
CA ALA A 160 -3.05 -7.27 10.78
C ALA A 160 -2.95 -8.22 9.57
N GLU A 161 -3.35 -7.74 8.40
CA GLU A 161 -3.29 -8.50 7.15
C GLU A 161 -1.84 -8.79 6.72
N HIS A 162 -0.91 -7.87 6.99
CA HIS A 162 0.50 -8.09 6.71
C HIS A 162 1.05 -9.24 7.55
N ARG A 163 0.71 -9.29 8.84
CA ARG A 163 1.08 -10.41 9.71
C ARG A 163 0.48 -11.73 9.25
N ALA A 164 -0.78 -11.73 8.81
CA ALA A 164 -1.43 -12.91 8.28
C ALA A 164 -0.75 -13.41 6.99
N LEU A 165 -0.40 -12.50 6.08
CA LEU A 165 0.36 -12.80 4.87
C LEU A 165 1.73 -13.39 5.21
N VAL A 166 2.50 -12.76 6.10
CA VAL A 166 3.83 -13.25 6.50
C VAL A 166 3.74 -14.65 7.11
N ALA A 167 2.79 -14.88 8.02
CA ALA A 167 2.59 -16.19 8.64
C ALA A 167 2.28 -17.26 7.58
N TYR A 168 1.40 -16.93 6.62
CA TYR A 168 1.06 -17.84 5.53
C TYR A 168 2.25 -18.10 4.60
N LEU A 169 3.02 -17.07 4.23
CA LEU A 169 4.19 -17.22 3.37
C LEU A 169 5.31 -18.04 4.04
N MET A 170 5.46 -17.94 5.36
CA MET A 170 6.34 -18.81 6.15
C MET A 170 5.85 -20.27 6.13
N GLU A 171 4.54 -20.50 6.31
CA GLU A 171 3.93 -21.84 6.28
C GLU A 171 4.20 -22.57 4.96
N ILE A 172 4.09 -21.86 3.83
CA ILE A 172 4.32 -22.43 2.49
C ILE A 172 5.79 -22.36 2.03
N GLY A 173 6.70 -21.90 2.89
CA GLY A 173 8.15 -21.89 2.65
C GLY A 173 8.66 -20.81 1.69
N LEU A 174 7.90 -19.74 1.46
CA LEU A 174 8.32 -18.58 0.64
C LEU A 174 9.04 -17.50 1.44
N LEU A 175 8.95 -17.54 2.77
CA LEU A 175 9.75 -16.72 3.66
C LEU A 175 10.58 -17.63 4.58
N PRO A 176 11.78 -17.21 4.97
CA PRO A 176 12.53 -17.91 6.00
C PRO A 176 11.70 -17.93 7.29
N ALA A 177 11.70 -19.07 7.99
CA ALA A 177 11.21 -19.10 9.36
C ALA A 177 11.97 -18.03 10.15
N SER A 178 11.26 -17.21 10.94
CA SER A 178 11.88 -16.23 11.81
C SER A 178 13.00 -16.91 12.58
N SER A 179 14.24 -16.63 12.19
CA SER A 179 15.39 -17.13 12.92
C SER A 179 15.28 -16.52 14.30
N ASN A 180 14.98 -17.33 15.32
CA ASN A 180 15.44 -17.05 16.67
C ASN A 180 16.97 -17.06 16.58
N ALA A 181 17.53 -15.95 16.11
CA ALA A 181 18.92 -15.62 16.35
C ALA A 181 19.00 -15.34 17.85
N ALA A 182 19.17 -16.42 18.61
CA ALA A 182 19.77 -16.36 19.91
C ALA A 182 21.08 -15.59 19.75
N ILE A 183 21.09 -14.40 20.34
CA ILE A 183 22.32 -13.70 20.66
C ILE A 183 22.91 -14.50 21.83
N ASP A 184 23.87 -15.36 21.52
CA ASP A 184 24.92 -15.77 22.46
C ASP A 184 26.16 -14.91 22.18
#